data_AF-A0A5K0XDF2-F1
#
_entry.id   AF-A0A5K0XDF2-F1
#
_cell.length_a   1.000
_cell.length_b   1.000
_cell.length_c   1.000
_cell.angle_alpha   90.00
_cell.angle_beta   90.00
_cell.angle_gamma   90.00
#
_symmetry.space_group_name_H-M   'P 1'
#
loop_
_entity.id
_entity.type
_entity.pdbx_description
1 polymer ?
#
loop_
_entity_poly.entity_id
_entity_poly.type
_entity_poly.pdbx_seq_one_letter_code
_entity_poly.pdbx_strand_id
1 'polypeptide(L)'
;AIPIWWRWYYWGSPVAWTIYGLITSQLGDLKSLVVAAEVGLTTVKQYLETVMGYKYDFLGFVAVAHLAFDLVFLFIFAFCIRFLNFQKR
;
A
#
# COMPACT_ATOMS: atom_id res chain seq x y z
N ALA A 1 -6.06 -19.23 6.89
CA ALA A 1 -5.01 -18.24 7.17
C ALA A 1 -3.96 -18.29 6.06
N ILE A 2 -3.40 -17.15 5.64
CA ILE A 2 -2.37 -17.08 4.58
C ILE A 2 -1.04 -17.60 5.14
N PRO A 3 -0.29 -18.46 4.42
CA PRO A 3 0.99 -18.95 4.93
C PRO A 3 2.02 -17.84 5.07
N ILE A 4 2.93 -17.97 6.04
CA ILE A 4 3.86 -16.89 6.42
C ILE A 4 4.75 -16.46 5.26
N TRP A 5 5.22 -17.42 4.48
CA TRP A 5 6.08 -17.19 3.31
C TRP A 5 5.36 -16.55 2.13
N TRP A 6 4.03 -16.40 2.14
CA TRP A 6 3.31 -15.63 1.11
C TRP A 6 3.13 -14.15 1.50
N ARG A 7 3.34 -13.80 2.77
CA ARG A 7 3.08 -12.44 3.26
C ARG A 7 4.01 -11.39 2.68
N TRP A 8 5.21 -11.76 2.24
CA TRP A 8 6.14 -10.81 1.61
C TRP A 8 5.61 -10.27 0.28
N TYR A 9 4.74 -11.01 -0.43
CA TYR A 9 4.21 -10.60 -1.73
C TYR A 9 3.43 -9.29 -1.66
N TYR A 10 2.79 -8.99 -0.53
CA TYR A 10 2.11 -7.71 -0.31
C TYR A 10 3.07 -6.51 -0.40
N TRP A 11 4.34 -6.68 -0.03
CA TRP A 11 5.35 -5.62 -0.11
C TRP A 11 5.76 -5.33 -1.56
N GLY A 12 5.65 -6.31 -2.46
CA GLY A 12 5.97 -6.16 -3.89
C GLY A 12 4.77 -5.78 -4.77
N SER A 13 3.56 -5.65 -4.20
CA SER A 13 2.34 -5.39 -4.96
C SER A 13 1.93 -3.92 -4.88
N PRO A 14 2.02 -3.12 -5.96
CA PRO A 14 1.63 -1.70 -5.93
C PRO A 14 0.16 -1.53 -5.51
N VAL A 15 -0.72 -2.47 -5.89
CA VAL A 15 -2.14 -2.46 -5.50
C VAL A 15 -2.32 -2.55 -3.98
N ALA A 16 -1.52 -3.36 -3.29
CA ALA A 16 -1.59 -3.47 -1.82
C ALA A 16 -1.21 -2.14 -1.15
N TRP A 17 -0.16 -1.49 -1.65
CA TRP A 17 0.23 -0.15 -1.20
C TRP A 17 -0.84 0.90 -1.51
N THR A 18 -1.50 0.82 -2.67
CA THR A 18 -2.60 1.74 -3.03
C THR A 18 -3.79 1.60 -2.08
N ILE A 19 -4.22 0.37 -1.76
CA ILE A 19 -5.32 0.14 -0.81
C ILE A 19 -4.96 0.70 0.57
N TYR A 20 -3.75 0.44 1.05
CA TYR A 20 -3.27 1.02 2.31
C TYR A 20 -3.35 2.55 2.26
N GLY A 21 -2.81 3.15 1.20
CA GLY A 21 -2.79 4.60 1.02
C GLY A 21 -4.19 5.20 1.00
N LEU A 22 -5.12 4.63 0.24
CA LEU A 22 -6.50 5.10 0.14
C LEU A 22 -7.23 5.02 1.49
N ILE A 23 -7.13 3.89 2.19
CA ILE A 23 -7.80 3.74 3.49
C ILE A 23 -7.23 4.73 4.51
N THR A 24 -5.90 4.81 4.61
CA THR A 24 -5.25 5.69 5.59
C THR A 24 -5.39 7.17 5.26
N SER A 25 -5.38 7.58 3.99
CA SER A 25 -5.56 8.98 3.61
C SER A 25 -6.97 9.47 3.91
N GLN A 26 -7.97 8.63 3.68
CA GLN A 26 -9.37 9.03 3.86
C GLN A 26 -9.84 8.92 5.30
N LEU A 27 -9.40 7.90 6.02
CA LEU A 27 -9.99 7.52 7.32
C LEU A 27 -8.98 7.55 8.47
N GLY A 28 -7.68 7.57 8.20
CA GLY A 28 -6.64 7.33 9.20
C GLY A 28 -6.48 8.43 10.27
N ASP A 29 -7.06 9.62 10.07
CA ASP A 29 -7.09 10.69 11.09
C ASP A 29 -8.51 11.03 11.56
N LEU A 30 -9.51 10.22 11.21
CA LEU A 30 -10.87 10.43 11.67
C LEU A 30 -11.04 10.02 13.13
N LYS A 31 -11.43 11.00 13.96
CA LYS A 31 -11.71 10.82 15.41
C LYS A 31 -13.20 10.59 15.69
N SER A 32 -14.01 10.40 14.66
CA SER A 32 -15.42 10.05 14.82
C SER A 32 -15.56 8.70 15.53
N LEU A 33 -16.57 8.60 16.40
CA LEU A 33 -16.85 7.38 17.14
C LEU A 33 -17.58 6.38 16.25
N VAL A 34 -17.19 5.12 16.38
CA VAL A 34 -17.81 3.96 15.73
C VAL A 34 -17.94 2.83 16.75
N VAL A 35 -18.97 2.00 16.57
CA VAL A 35 -19.13 0.78 17.35
C VAL A 35 -18.60 -0.38 16.51
N ALA A 36 -17.46 -0.93 16.92
CA ALA A 36 -16.85 -2.10 16.29
C ALA A 36 -17.24 -3.36 17.06
N ALA A 37 -17.60 -4.43 16.35
CA ALA A 37 -17.99 -5.71 16.98
C ALA A 37 -16.89 -6.31 17.86
N GLU A 38 -15.62 -6.06 17.51
CA GLU A 38 -14.46 -6.64 18.20
C GLU A 38 -14.00 -5.85 19.44
N VAL A 39 -14.21 -4.53 19.47
CA VAL A 39 -13.59 -3.63 20.48
C VAL A 39 -14.60 -2.68 21.14
N GLY A 40 -15.87 -2.70 20.71
CA GLY A 40 -16.91 -1.80 21.22
C GLY A 40 -16.79 -0.38 20.68
N LEU A 41 -17.11 0.62 21.50
CA LEU A 41 -17.07 2.04 21.13
C LEU A 41 -15.61 2.51 21.03
N THR A 42 -15.18 2.91 19.83
CA THR A 42 -13.82 3.37 19.55
C THR A 42 -13.83 4.46 18.48
N THR A 43 -12.69 5.11 18.21
CA THR A 43 -12.56 6.05 17.08
C THR A 43 -12.22 5.30 15.79
N VAL A 44 -12.57 5.84 14.63
CA VAL A 44 -12.20 5.24 13.32
C VAL A 44 -10.68 5.04 13.23
N LYS A 45 -9.89 6.06 13.58
CA LYS A 45 -8.42 5.98 13.64
C LYS A 45 -7.95 4.80 14.48
N GLN A 46 -8.45 4.69 15.71
CA GLN A 46 -7.98 3.68 16.65
C GLN A 46 -8.38 2.27 16.20
N TYR A 47 -9.57 2.10 15.62
CA TYR A 47 -9.96 0.84 14.97
C TYR A 47 -9.01 0.46 13.83
N LEU A 48 -8.69 1.40 12.93
CA LEU A 48 -7.77 1.16 11.82
C LEU A 48 -6.38 0.73 12.30
N GLU A 49 -5.87 1.34 13.36
CA GLU A 49 -4.55 1.02 13.90
C GLU A 49 -4.52 -0.32 14.66
N THR A 50 -5.49 -0.57 15.56
CA THR A 50 -5.44 -1.72 16.47
C THR A 50 -6.01 -3.00 15.86
N VAL A 51 -7.05 -2.89 15.03
CA VAL A 51 -7.73 -4.05 14.42
C VAL A 51 -7.20 -4.32 13.03
N MET A 52 -7.12 -3.28 12.18
CA MET A 52 -6.76 -3.44 10.77
C MET A 52 -5.26 -3.26 10.48
N GLY A 53 -4.49 -2.71 11.43
CA GLY A 53 -3.04 -2.47 11.28
C GLY A 53 -2.66 -1.30 10.36
N TYR A 54 -3.61 -0.44 9.98
CA TYR A 54 -3.39 0.75 9.18
C TYR A 54 -2.98 1.94 10.05
N LYS A 55 -1.76 2.41 9.90
CA LYS A 55 -1.18 3.56 10.61
C LYS A 55 -1.10 4.79 9.72
N TYR A 56 -1.65 5.91 10.21
CA TYR A 56 -1.64 7.19 9.48
C TYR A 56 -0.22 7.70 9.22
N ASP A 57 0.68 7.60 10.20
CA ASP A 57 2.07 8.05 10.06
C ASP A 57 2.86 7.29 8.99
N PHE A 58 2.37 6.13 8.54
CA PHE A 58 2.99 5.36 7.47
C PHE A 58 2.66 5.88 6.07
N LEU A 59 1.68 6.79 5.94
CA LEU A 59 1.23 7.32 4.64
C LEU A 59 2.37 7.96 3.83
N GLY A 60 3.33 8.61 4.50
CA GLY A 60 4.52 9.14 3.84
C GLY A 60 5.38 8.06 3.16
N PHE A 61 5.58 6.91 3.81
CA PHE A 61 6.29 5.78 3.22
C PHE A 61 5.52 5.15 2.07
N VAL A 62 4.18 5.13 2.14
CA VAL A 62 3.33 4.66 1.04
C VAL A 62 3.52 5.51 -0.21
N ALA A 63 3.60 6.83 -0.07
CA ALA A 63 3.87 7.74 -1.20
C ALA A 63 5.24 7.47 -1.84
N VAL A 64 6.28 7.32 -1.02
CA VAL A 64 7.63 6.99 -1.49
C VAL A 64 7.66 5.63 -2.20
N ALA A 65 6.94 4.63 -1.69
CA ALA A 65 6.86 3.31 -2.31
C ALA A 65 6.23 3.38 -3.71
N HIS A 66 5.17 4.17 -3.91
CA HIS A 66 4.57 4.36 -5.25
C HIS A 66 5.57 4.98 -6.24
N LEU A 67 6.27 6.05 -5.82
CA LEU A 67 7.31 6.65 -6.66
C LEU A 67 8.43 5.65 -7.02
N ALA A 68 8.81 4.79 -6.08
CA ALA A 68 9.78 3.73 -6.34
C ALA A 68 9.27 2.72 -7.37
N PHE A 69 8.01 2.28 -7.28
CA PHE A 69 7.41 1.40 -8.28
C PHE A 69 7.38 2.06 -9.67
N ASP A 70 6.95 3.31 -9.77
CA ASP A 70 6.90 4.04 -11.04
C ASP A 70 8.28 4.12 -11.70
N LEU A 71 9.31 4.46 -10.93
CA LEU A 71 10.69 4.48 -11.41
C LEU A 71 11.18 3.10 -11.83
N VAL A 72 10.91 2.06 -11.05
CA VAL A 72 11.29 0.67 -11.39
C VAL A 72 10.64 0.25 -12.71
N PHE A 73 9.33 0.47 -12.87
CA PHE A 73 8.65 0.14 -14.13
C PHE A 73 9.17 0.96 -15.30
N LEU A 74 9.46 2.25 -15.09
CA LEU A 74 10.07 3.11 -16.11
C LEU A 74 11.44 2.59 -16.56
N PHE A 75 12.31 2.22 -15.62
CA PHE A 75 13.64 1.70 -15.95
C PHE A 75 13.57 0.33 -16.63
N ILE A 76 12.70 -0.57 -16.14
CA ILE A 76 12.46 -1.86 -16.79
C ILE A 76 11.98 -1.65 -18.22
N PHE A 77 10.99 -0.77 -18.41
CA PHE A 77 10.46 -0.45 -19.72
C PHE A 77 11.52 0.11 -20.67
N ALA A 78 12.30 1.09 -20.23
CA ALA A 78 13.38 1.68 -21.02
C ALA A 78 14.47 0.66 -21.37
N PHE A 79 14.85 -0.21 -20.43
CA PHE A 79 15.80 -1.29 -20.65
C PHE A 79 15.27 -2.32 -21.65
N CYS A 80 14.03 -2.76 -21.47
CA CYS A 80 13.34 -3.67 -22.38
C CYS A 80 13.28 -3.10 -23.79
N ILE A 81 12.91 -1.83 -23.97
CA ILE A 81 12.93 -1.19 -25.29
C ILE A 81 14.32 -1.22 -25.87
N ARG A 82 15.37 -0.83 -25.13
CA ARG A 82 16.74 -0.80 -25.65
C ARG A 82 17.24 -2.18 -26.10
N PHE A 83 16.95 -3.22 -25.34
CA PHE A 83 17.51 -4.57 -25.59
C PHE A 83 16.63 -5.43 -26.50
N LEU A 84 15.31 -5.33 -26.35
CA LEU A 84 14.33 -6.05 -27.17
C LEU A 84 13.90 -5.24 -28.40
N ASN A 85 14.59 -4.13 -28.72
CA ASN A 85 14.35 -3.44 -29.99
C ASN A 85 14.80 -4.34 -31.15
N PHE A 86 13.88 -5.15 -31.65
CA PHE A 86 14.06 -5.95 -32.86
C PHE A 86 13.90 -5.11 -34.13
N GLN A 87 13.75 -3.78 -34.03
CA GLN A 87 13.98 -2.88 -35.17
C GLN A 87 15.48 -2.84 -35.51
N LYS A 88 16.02 -3.99 -35.95
CA LYS A 88 17.19 -4.04 -36.81
C LYS A 88 16.75 -3.48 -38.16
N ARG A 89 17.29 -2.31 -38.51
CA ARG A 89 17.45 -1.97 -39.92
C ARG A 89 18.80 -2.51 -40.37
#